data_AF-A0A3M7KW69-F1
#
_entry.id   AF-A0A3M7KW69-F1
#
_cell.length_a   1.000
_cell.length_b   1.000
_cell.length_c   1.000
_cell.angle_alpha   90.00
_cell.angle_beta   90.00
_cell.angle_gamma   90.00
#
_symmetry.space_group_name_H-M   'P 1'
#
loop_
_entity.id
_entity.type
_entity.pdbx_description
1 polymer ?
#
loop_
_entity_poly.entity_id
_entity_poly.type
_entity_poly.pdbx_seq_one_letter_code
_entity_poly.pdbx_strand_id
1 'polypeptide(L)'
;MFFDDGDEDEPLVPARHTLFRGQKPVQEWLKELERVKEDALAHPSKPRLTLQDVADRAMDSSFRGRLVPTSPRSIDACLRLGIDPASLRHIPLEAYAKWERDPELARLAYDSEESLRQARMTVYGSEAEGRDPVTRVKNLLEERARLEEQGLSGQRRAKGPSQPGSPGPGGGALGQGVGQDATMDMVEREAKRLEVLRRRQERELQQMVAHEVARREQEQKAKAKIEALERRTEEQRKAREAAAEEWSRQQRDRALAKKQEEAEKERQDREQEAARHAREAAAAAAEEEEAFKRRQMGYQKELERLAKANAARAETDRILAEQEAAIAARREAIQQREAHREAAKAALIEERAAANALQQRLAEARIATTLESNRQKMEEKIKAAQDRWEAAEARSRALEAARQAEDEEKRRRDREKEEQRRATYEDARRQEAERVAEVLRRAADKDADLAALAREREAEAARKALERRLQLKHKAEAVEQMKRRDAFERAEALKRIEEETSHAQALLAQRSALQQQRRQANLDLSVQRQRVAESMSKLLSSGGWERALAQGLDVSSLLRK
;
A
#
# COMPACT_ATOMS: atom_id res chain seq x y z
N MET A 1 -43.34 -15.49 18.81
CA MET A 1 -42.55 -14.24 18.86
C MET A 1 -41.70 -14.23 17.62
N PHE A 2 -41.95 -13.25 16.76
CA PHE A 2 -41.17 -12.94 15.56
C PHE A 2 -39.84 -12.29 15.98
N PHE A 3 -38.75 -12.77 15.40
CA PHE A 3 -37.47 -12.10 15.15
C PHE A 3 -37.01 -12.82 13.86
N ASP A 4 -37.00 -12.28 12.65
CA ASP A 4 -36.66 -10.95 12.14
C ASP A 4 -35.43 -10.37 12.82
N ASP A 5 -34.27 -10.78 12.30
CA ASP A 5 -33.17 -9.87 11.97
C ASP A 5 -32.30 -10.61 10.94
N GLY A 6 -32.59 -10.31 9.68
CA GLY A 6 -31.67 -10.54 8.58
C GLY A 6 -30.58 -9.49 8.65
N ASP A 7 -29.46 -9.82 9.29
CA ASP A 7 -28.20 -9.14 9.03
C ASP A 7 -27.53 -9.87 7.87
N GLU A 8 -27.75 -9.32 6.67
CA GLU A 8 -26.91 -9.61 5.52
C GLU A 8 -25.47 -9.23 5.91
N ASP A 9 -24.60 -10.25 6.00
CA ASP A 9 -23.15 -10.09 5.96
C ASP A 9 -22.79 -9.41 4.64
N GLU A 10 -22.87 -8.07 4.61
CA GLU A 10 -22.15 -7.26 3.64
C GLU A 10 -20.67 -7.62 3.81
N PRO A 11 -20.01 -8.21 2.80
CA PRO A 11 -18.58 -8.38 2.87
C PRO A 11 -17.99 -6.98 3.05
N LEU A 12 -17.24 -6.78 4.14
CA LEU A 12 -16.34 -5.64 4.31
C LEU A 12 -15.32 -5.65 3.16
N VAL A 13 -15.76 -5.22 1.99
CA VAL A 13 -14.90 -4.74 0.93
C VAL A 13 -14.23 -3.52 1.54
N PRO A 14 -12.90 -3.54 1.79
CA PRO A 14 -12.22 -2.38 2.34
C PRO A 14 -12.54 -1.22 1.40
N ALA A 15 -13.22 -0.22 1.96
CA ALA A 15 -13.87 0.84 1.23
C ALA A 15 -12.97 1.31 0.08
N ARG A 16 -13.40 1.03 -1.17
CA ARG A 16 -12.81 1.59 -2.40
C ARG A 16 -12.97 3.13 -2.48
N HIS A 17 -13.34 3.78 -1.38
CA HIS A 17 -13.78 5.18 -1.28
C HIS A 17 -12.71 6.14 -0.76
N THR A 18 -11.48 6.11 -1.27
CA THR A 18 -10.54 7.23 -1.03
C THR A 18 -9.59 7.52 -2.19
N LEU A 19 -9.42 6.61 -3.15
CA LEU A 19 -8.36 6.77 -4.17
C LEU A 19 -8.61 7.94 -5.15
N PHE A 20 -9.85 8.40 -5.32
CA PHE A 20 -10.20 9.35 -6.39
C PHE A 20 -11.28 10.38 -6.00
N ARG A 21 -11.47 10.69 -4.72
CA ARG A 21 -12.58 11.58 -4.32
C ARG A 21 -12.34 13.00 -4.82
N GLY A 22 -12.97 13.35 -5.95
CA GLY A 22 -12.95 14.68 -6.55
C GLY A 22 -11.89 14.88 -7.66
N GLN A 23 -11.17 13.85 -8.09
CA GLN A 23 -10.28 13.97 -9.25
C GLN A 23 -11.09 13.91 -10.54
N LYS A 24 -11.00 14.95 -11.36
CA LYS A 24 -11.65 14.96 -12.68
C LYS A 24 -10.74 14.26 -13.71
N PRO A 25 -11.29 13.53 -14.68
CA PRO A 25 -10.50 13.04 -15.81
C PRO A 25 -9.90 14.23 -16.58
N VAL A 26 -8.74 14.04 -17.19
CA VAL A 26 -8.02 15.12 -17.92
C VAL A 26 -8.88 15.72 -19.03
N GLN A 27 -9.74 14.92 -19.66
CA GLN A 27 -10.65 15.40 -20.70
C GLN A 27 -11.65 16.45 -20.17
N GLU A 28 -12.10 16.31 -18.93
CA GLU A 28 -12.95 17.33 -18.30
C GLU A 28 -12.15 18.60 -17.99
N TRP A 29 -10.91 18.45 -17.50
CA TRP A 29 -10.04 19.60 -17.26
C TRP A 29 -9.65 20.33 -18.55
N LEU A 30 -9.48 19.62 -19.68
CA LEU A 30 -9.23 20.23 -20.99
C LEU A 30 -10.43 21.07 -21.44
N LYS A 31 -11.65 20.54 -21.32
CA LYS A 31 -12.89 21.30 -21.61
C LYS A 31 -13.06 22.49 -20.68
N GLU A 32 -12.74 22.31 -19.39
CA GLU A 32 -12.80 23.38 -18.40
C GLU A 32 -11.75 24.46 -18.67
N LEU A 33 -10.54 24.08 -19.10
CA LEU A 33 -9.51 25.01 -19.54
C LEU A 33 -9.96 25.85 -20.74
N GLU A 34 -10.58 25.23 -21.75
CA GLU A 34 -11.16 25.95 -22.89
C GLU A 34 -12.25 26.93 -22.45
N ARG A 35 -13.20 26.47 -21.64
CA ARG A 35 -14.27 27.31 -21.08
C ARG A 35 -13.71 28.48 -20.27
N VAL A 36 -12.66 28.24 -19.49
CA VAL A 36 -12.01 29.26 -18.67
C VAL A 36 -11.20 30.24 -19.53
N LYS A 37 -10.59 29.79 -20.64
CA LYS A 37 -9.94 30.65 -21.63
C LYS A 37 -10.98 31.56 -22.32
N GLU A 38 -12.12 31.03 -22.73
CA GLU A 38 -13.23 31.80 -23.32
C GLU A 38 -13.82 32.81 -22.32
N ASP A 39 -14.11 32.39 -21.08
CA ASP A 39 -14.61 33.26 -20.01
C ASP A 39 -13.59 34.35 -19.65
N ALA A 40 -12.28 34.07 -19.75
CA ALA A 40 -11.24 35.07 -19.54
C ALA A 40 -11.17 36.12 -20.65
N LEU A 41 -11.44 35.72 -21.89
CA LEU A 41 -11.55 36.65 -23.02
C LEU A 41 -12.83 37.50 -22.93
N ALA A 42 -13.95 36.91 -22.50
CA ALA A 42 -15.23 37.60 -22.35
C ALA A 42 -15.26 38.56 -21.13
N HIS A 43 -14.61 38.18 -20.03
CA HIS A 43 -14.67 38.90 -18.76
C HIS A 43 -13.26 39.08 -18.14
N PRO A 44 -12.48 40.07 -18.63
CA PRO A 44 -11.10 40.28 -18.17
C PRO A 44 -10.98 40.85 -16.75
N SER A 45 -12.02 41.53 -16.25
CA SER A 45 -12.02 42.15 -14.90
C SER A 45 -12.43 41.19 -13.77
N LYS A 46 -12.89 39.97 -14.09
CA LYS A 46 -13.36 39.00 -13.10
C LYS A 46 -12.16 38.41 -12.34
N PRO A 47 -12.12 38.50 -10.99
CA PRO A 47 -11.00 37.97 -10.21
C PRO A 47 -10.94 36.44 -10.34
N ARG A 48 -9.74 35.90 -10.57
CA ARG A 48 -9.48 34.46 -10.72
C ARG A 48 -8.44 34.02 -9.70
N LEU A 49 -8.65 32.83 -9.15
CA LEU A 49 -7.73 32.21 -8.20
C LEU A 49 -6.53 31.65 -8.97
N THR A 50 -5.34 32.15 -8.64
CA THR A 50 -4.07 31.65 -9.17
C THR A 50 -3.50 30.55 -8.27
N LEU A 51 -2.49 29.83 -8.77
CA LEU A 51 -1.71 28.90 -7.93
C LEU A 51 -1.13 29.57 -6.68
N GLN A 52 -0.70 30.83 -6.80
CA GLN A 52 -0.18 31.59 -5.66
C GLN A 52 -1.27 31.86 -4.63
N ASP A 53 -2.48 32.25 -5.06
CA ASP A 53 -3.61 32.43 -4.15
C ASP A 53 -3.98 31.13 -3.43
N VAL A 54 -3.89 29.99 -4.12
CA VAL A 54 -4.10 28.66 -3.52
C VAL A 54 -3.03 28.35 -2.48
N ALA A 55 -1.77 28.69 -2.73
CA ALA A 55 -0.69 28.48 -1.77
C ALA A 55 -0.83 29.36 -0.53
N ASP A 56 -1.03 30.67 -0.72
CA ASP A 56 -1.04 31.65 0.36
C ASP A 56 -2.27 31.52 1.26
N ARG A 57 -3.41 31.13 0.69
CA ARG A 57 -4.70 31.01 1.41
C ARG A 57 -5.03 29.58 1.83
N ALA A 58 -4.14 28.62 1.62
CA ALA A 58 -4.37 27.20 1.92
C ALA A 58 -4.79 26.95 3.38
N MET A 59 -4.18 27.68 4.32
CA MET A 59 -4.40 27.54 5.76
C MET A 59 -5.52 28.44 6.30
N ASP A 60 -6.12 29.29 5.46
CA ASP A 60 -7.18 30.20 5.89
C ASP A 60 -8.49 29.44 6.07
N SER A 61 -9.00 29.47 7.30
CA SER A 61 -10.25 28.81 7.69
C SER A 61 -11.46 29.26 6.86
N SER A 62 -11.42 30.47 6.29
CA SER A 62 -12.49 31.07 5.48
C SER A 62 -12.67 30.37 4.13
N PHE A 63 -11.63 29.70 3.64
CA PHE A 63 -11.62 29.07 2.31
C PHE A 63 -11.52 27.53 2.36
N ARG A 64 -11.75 26.93 3.54
CA ARG A 64 -11.69 25.48 3.79
C ARG A 64 -12.39 24.69 2.67
N GLY A 65 -11.61 23.90 1.93
CA GLY A 65 -12.11 22.96 0.93
C GLY A 65 -12.62 23.55 -0.39
N ARG A 66 -12.43 24.86 -0.66
CA ARG A 66 -12.91 25.52 -1.90
C ARG A 66 -11.82 26.18 -2.75
N LEU A 67 -10.57 26.21 -2.29
CA LEU A 67 -9.45 26.76 -3.07
C LEU A 67 -8.98 25.77 -4.14
N VAL A 68 -9.43 26.01 -5.37
CA VAL A 68 -8.94 25.35 -6.59
C VAL A 68 -8.54 26.44 -7.58
N PRO A 69 -7.42 26.31 -8.32
CA PRO A 69 -7.02 27.33 -9.29
C PRO A 69 -8.08 27.49 -10.39
N THR A 70 -8.50 28.73 -10.66
CA THR A 70 -9.48 29.07 -11.70
C THR A 70 -8.91 29.97 -12.80
N SER A 71 -7.64 30.39 -12.67
CA SER A 71 -6.92 31.10 -13.72
C SER A 71 -6.56 30.16 -14.88
N PRO A 72 -6.83 30.51 -16.16
CA PRO A 72 -6.52 29.65 -17.30
C PRO A 72 -5.05 29.23 -17.33
N ARG A 73 -4.13 30.14 -17.01
CA ARG A 73 -2.69 29.85 -17.00
C ARG A 73 -2.29 28.91 -15.87
N SER A 74 -2.95 29.02 -14.72
CA SER A 74 -2.73 28.12 -13.58
C SER A 74 -3.22 26.71 -13.86
N ILE A 75 -4.36 26.56 -14.53
CA ILE A 75 -4.89 25.26 -14.96
C ILE A 75 -3.99 24.68 -16.06
N ASP A 76 -3.60 25.48 -17.07
CA ASP A 76 -2.69 25.05 -18.15
C ASP A 76 -1.37 24.52 -17.59
N ALA A 77 -0.74 25.24 -16.65
CA ALA A 77 0.47 24.80 -15.98
C ALA A 77 0.28 23.45 -15.27
N CYS A 78 -0.80 23.29 -14.48
CA CYS A 78 -1.09 22.03 -13.79
C CYS A 78 -1.16 20.85 -14.77
N LEU A 79 -1.87 21.03 -15.89
CA LEU A 79 -2.05 20.00 -16.91
C LEU A 79 -0.74 19.65 -17.63
N ARG A 80 0.12 20.64 -17.92
CA ARG A 80 1.47 20.39 -18.48
C ARG A 80 2.32 19.47 -17.60
N LEU A 81 2.16 19.55 -16.28
CA LEU A 81 2.86 18.65 -15.35
C LEU A 81 2.09 17.38 -14.98
N GLY A 82 0.89 17.19 -15.54
CA GLY A 82 0.01 16.09 -15.18
C GLY A 82 -0.55 16.16 -13.75
N ILE A 83 -0.46 17.31 -13.10
CA ILE A 83 -1.01 17.55 -11.76
C ILE A 83 -2.50 17.87 -11.92
N ASP A 84 -3.34 17.24 -11.11
CA ASP A 84 -4.76 17.57 -11.04
C ASP A 84 -4.95 18.84 -10.20
N PRO A 85 -5.54 19.92 -10.75
CA PRO A 85 -5.79 21.14 -10.00
C PRO A 85 -6.60 20.93 -8.70
N ALA A 86 -7.52 19.95 -8.67
CA ALA A 86 -8.29 19.64 -7.46
C ALA A 86 -7.42 19.04 -6.35
N SER A 87 -6.29 18.42 -6.70
CA SER A 87 -5.38 17.77 -5.75
C SER A 87 -4.48 18.75 -4.98
N LEU A 88 -4.49 20.05 -5.35
CA LEU A 88 -3.75 21.11 -4.66
C LEU A 88 -4.53 21.68 -3.46
N ARG A 89 -5.81 21.32 -3.34
CA ARG A 89 -6.69 21.74 -2.25
C ARG A 89 -6.19 21.24 -0.91
N HIS A 90 -6.07 22.13 0.07
CA HIS A 90 -5.79 21.75 1.46
C HIS A 90 -6.95 20.97 2.07
N ILE A 91 -6.63 19.86 2.72
CA ILE A 91 -7.56 19.04 3.49
C ILE A 91 -7.09 19.09 4.93
N PRO A 92 -7.91 19.56 5.88
CA PRO A 92 -7.42 19.83 7.22
C PRO A 92 -7.40 18.53 8.07
N LEU A 93 -6.60 18.51 9.14
CA LEU A 93 -6.36 17.31 9.96
C LEU A 93 -7.66 16.72 10.52
N GLU A 94 -8.67 17.55 10.82
CA GLU A 94 -9.97 17.11 11.34
C GLU A 94 -10.74 16.25 10.33
N ALA A 95 -10.45 16.37 9.03
CA ALA A 95 -11.01 15.48 8.02
C ALA A 95 -10.38 14.09 8.07
N TYR A 96 -9.05 14.01 8.26
CA TYR A 96 -8.34 12.73 8.41
C TYR A 96 -8.70 12.02 9.70
N ALA A 97 -8.92 12.76 10.79
CA ALA A 97 -9.40 12.19 12.06
C ALA A 97 -10.81 11.57 11.97
N LYS A 98 -11.60 11.91 10.94
CA LYS A 98 -12.87 11.22 10.66
C LYS A 98 -12.68 9.95 9.84
N TRP A 99 -11.60 9.84 9.08
CA TRP A 99 -11.31 8.71 8.20
C TRP A 99 -10.54 7.63 8.93
N GLU A 100 -9.50 8.04 9.64
CA GLU A 100 -8.70 7.19 10.50
C GLU A 100 -9.23 7.34 11.93
N ARG A 101 -9.67 6.23 12.53
CA ARG A 101 -10.21 6.23 13.91
C ARG A 101 -9.15 6.56 14.96
N ASP A 102 -7.88 6.34 14.62
CA ASP A 102 -6.72 6.61 15.47
C ASP A 102 -6.12 8.01 15.14
N PRO A 103 -5.98 8.91 16.13
CA PRO A 103 -5.35 10.20 15.96
C PRO A 103 -3.93 10.16 15.39
N GLU A 104 -3.14 9.13 15.70
CA GLU A 104 -1.77 9.02 15.21
C GLU A 104 -1.72 8.64 13.73
N LEU A 105 -2.58 7.70 13.31
CA LEU A 105 -2.75 7.34 11.91
C LEU A 105 -3.30 8.51 11.09
N ALA A 106 -4.24 9.27 11.65
CA ALA A 106 -4.77 10.49 11.03
C ALA A 106 -3.67 11.54 10.78
N ARG A 107 -2.77 11.74 11.76
CA ARG A 107 -1.61 12.64 11.62
C ARG A 107 -0.65 12.13 10.55
N LEU A 108 -0.31 10.85 10.56
CA LEU A 108 0.58 10.27 9.55
C LEU A 108 0.01 10.42 8.13
N ALA A 109 -1.28 10.18 7.94
CA ALA A 109 -1.96 10.38 6.67
C ALA A 109 -1.98 11.86 6.25
N TYR A 110 -2.29 12.77 7.18
CA TYR A 110 -2.26 14.20 6.95
C TYR A 110 -0.87 14.68 6.56
N ASP A 111 0.17 14.34 7.32
CA ASP A 111 1.55 14.76 7.06
C ASP A 111 2.05 14.22 5.71
N SER A 112 1.69 12.98 5.35
CA SER A 112 2.02 12.40 4.03
C SER A 112 1.31 13.14 2.88
N GLU A 113 0.01 13.40 2.99
CA GLU A 113 -0.74 14.07 1.92
C GLU A 113 -0.41 15.57 1.84
N GLU A 114 -0.19 16.21 2.97
CA GLU A 114 0.18 17.62 3.06
C GLU A 114 1.60 17.85 2.57
N SER A 115 2.57 16.99 2.94
CA SER A 115 3.92 17.04 2.37
C SER A 115 3.90 16.80 0.86
N LEU A 116 3.02 15.94 0.35
CA LEU A 116 2.88 15.70 -1.08
C LEU A 116 2.19 16.88 -1.80
N ARG A 117 1.17 17.48 -1.18
CA ARG A 117 0.51 18.71 -1.66
C ARG A 117 1.51 19.87 -1.70
N GLN A 118 2.27 20.05 -0.63
CA GLN A 118 3.36 21.02 -0.55
C GLN A 118 4.44 20.69 -1.58
N ALA A 119 4.87 19.43 -1.76
CA ALA A 119 5.82 19.06 -2.82
C ALA A 119 5.29 19.34 -4.24
N ARG A 120 3.96 19.27 -4.45
CA ARG A 120 3.32 19.74 -5.69
C ARG A 120 3.30 21.26 -5.82
N MET A 121 3.39 22.01 -4.71
CA MET A 121 3.35 23.48 -4.66
C MET A 121 4.70 24.19 -4.41
N THR A 122 5.73 23.54 -3.84
CA THR A 122 7.03 24.10 -3.43
C THR A 122 8.17 23.13 -3.75
N VAL A 123 9.24 23.60 -4.41
CA VAL A 123 10.60 23.01 -4.32
C VAL A 123 11.64 24.13 -4.50
N TYR A 124 12.41 24.42 -3.44
CA TYR A 124 13.58 25.32 -3.44
C TYR A 124 14.82 24.63 -4.02
N GLY A 125 15.76 25.41 -4.56
CA GLY A 125 17.03 24.92 -5.12
C GLY A 125 18.27 25.34 -4.31
N SER A 126 19.34 24.54 -4.45
CA SER A 126 20.77 24.94 -4.53
C SER A 126 21.53 23.69 -5.01
N GLU A 127 21.86 23.60 -6.30
CA GLU A 127 23.10 24.08 -6.94
C GLU A 127 24.23 23.04 -6.91
N ALA A 128 24.81 22.81 -8.09
CA ALA A 128 26.03 22.05 -8.36
C ALA A 128 25.99 20.52 -8.16
N GLU A 129 26.30 19.82 -9.25
CA GLU A 129 26.88 18.47 -9.29
C GLU A 129 26.02 17.30 -8.76
N GLY A 130 25.23 16.75 -9.70
CA GLY A 130 24.99 15.30 -9.86
C GLY A 130 24.70 14.46 -8.62
N ARG A 131 23.39 14.19 -8.39
CA ARG A 131 22.75 12.95 -7.87
C ARG A 131 21.62 13.26 -6.87
N ASP A 132 20.38 13.38 -7.35
CA ASP A 132 19.15 12.81 -6.73
C ASP A 132 17.84 13.29 -7.43
N PRO A 133 16.74 12.50 -7.39
CA PRO A 133 15.56 12.72 -8.23
C PRO A 133 14.45 13.49 -7.50
N VAL A 134 14.62 14.78 -7.21
CA VAL A 134 13.52 15.63 -6.69
C VAL A 134 13.60 17.03 -7.30
N THR A 135 12.85 17.28 -8.39
CA THR A 135 12.89 18.59 -9.10
C THR A 135 11.64 18.80 -9.97
N ARG A 136 10.56 19.49 -9.51
CA ARG A 136 9.36 19.69 -10.37
C ARG A 136 8.56 21.02 -10.28
N VAL A 137 8.72 21.92 -9.30
CA VAL A 137 7.77 23.08 -9.15
C VAL A 137 8.19 24.36 -9.88
N LYS A 138 9.48 24.59 -10.16
CA LYS A 138 9.90 25.70 -11.03
C LYS A 138 9.19 25.64 -12.38
N ASN A 139 8.91 24.44 -12.91
CA ASN A 139 8.16 24.27 -14.15
C ASN A 139 6.71 24.79 -14.12
N LEU A 140 5.97 24.87 -13.00
CA LEU A 140 4.60 25.41 -13.03
C LEU A 140 4.57 26.93 -13.07
N LEU A 141 5.42 27.58 -12.26
CA LEU A 141 5.53 29.03 -12.22
C LEU A 141 6.37 29.54 -13.39
N GLU A 142 7.37 28.80 -13.86
CA GLU A 142 8.08 29.06 -15.11
C GLU A 142 7.23 28.72 -16.32
N GLU A 143 6.41 27.65 -16.36
CA GLU A 143 5.45 27.49 -17.46
C GLU A 143 4.40 28.59 -17.40
N ARG A 144 3.90 28.98 -16.22
CA ARG A 144 3.01 30.14 -16.11
C ARG A 144 3.72 31.40 -16.58
N ALA A 145 4.94 31.69 -16.12
CA ALA A 145 5.72 32.87 -16.50
C ALA A 145 6.12 32.82 -17.98
N ARG A 146 6.40 31.63 -18.53
CA ARG A 146 6.68 31.36 -19.95
C ARG A 146 5.42 31.51 -20.78
N LEU A 147 4.24 31.13 -20.29
CA LEU A 147 2.95 31.38 -20.93
C LEU A 147 2.54 32.86 -20.79
N GLU A 148 2.93 33.52 -19.71
CA GLU A 148 2.82 34.99 -19.54
C GLU A 148 3.74 35.69 -20.52
N GLU A 149 4.97 35.24 -20.66
CA GLU A 149 5.99 35.76 -21.58
C GLU A 149 5.64 35.44 -23.04
N GLN A 150 5.15 34.23 -23.36
CA GLN A 150 4.64 33.87 -24.69
C GLN A 150 3.37 34.62 -25.06
N GLY A 151 2.50 34.92 -24.07
CA GLY A 151 1.31 35.74 -24.25
C GLY A 151 1.61 37.23 -24.40
N LEU A 152 2.69 37.72 -23.77
CA LEU A 152 3.22 39.09 -23.94
C LEU A 152 4.12 39.22 -25.17
N SER A 153 4.74 38.13 -25.63
CA SER A 153 5.57 38.03 -26.83
C SER A 153 4.78 37.52 -28.04
N GLY A 154 3.55 38.01 -28.23
CA GLY A 154 2.92 37.94 -29.54
C GLY A 154 3.90 38.51 -30.57
N GLN A 155 4.47 37.63 -31.41
CA GLN A 155 5.65 37.83 -32.26
C GLN A 155 7.02 37.61 -31.60
N ARG A 156 7.41 36.34 -31.41
CA ARG A 156 8.76 35.90 -31.81
C ARG A 156 8.77 34.40 -32.07
N ARG A 157 9.08 34.06 -33.32
CA ARG A 157 9.21 32.69 -33.83
C ARG A 157 10.19 31.90 -32.97
N ALA A 158 9.76 30.71 -32.55
CA ALA A 158 10.61 29.70 -31.94
C ALA A 158 11.75 29.31 -32.90
N LYS A 159 12.99 29.54 -32.45
CA LYS A 159 14.21 29.09 -33.11
C LYS A 159 14.55 27.71 -32.53
N GLY A 160 14.49 26.68 -33.37
CA GLY A 160 14.90 25.32 -32.99
C GLY A 160 16.42 25.24 -32.74
N PRO A 161 16.89 24.21 -32.01
CA PRO A 161 18.28 24.12 -31.56
C PRO A 161 19.18 23.60 -32.68
N SER A 162 20.19 24.38 -33.06
CA SER A 162 21.28 23.95 -33.94
C SER A 162 22.47 23.48 -33.10
N GLN A 163 22.87 22.22 -33.30
CA GLN A 163 24.14 21.67 -32.81
C GLN A 163 25.36 22.42 -33.39
N PRO A 164 26.52 22.38 -32.71
CA PRO A 164 27.70 23.14 -33.10
C PRO A 164 28.60 22.31 -34.04
N GLY A 165 28.81 22.83 -35.27
CA GLY A 165 29.81 22.35 -36.21
C GLY A 165 30.94 23.35 -36.36
N SER A 166 32.17 22.88 -36.10
CA SER A 166 33.46 23.56 -36.17
C SER A 166 33.81 24.16 -37.57
N PRO A 167 34.88 24.98 -37.66
CA PRO A 167 34.95 26.14 -38.55
C PRO A 167 35.70 25.89 -39.86
N GLY A 168 35.37 26.69 -40.87
CA GLY A 168 36.25 26.94 -42.02
C GLY A 168 35.92 28.31 -42.64
N PRO A 169 36.86 29.26 -42.69
CA PRO A 169 36.64 30.51 -43.40
C PRO A 169 37.18 30.41 -44.83
N GLY A 170 36.26 30.51 -45.78
CA GLY A 170 36.56 30.72 -47.20
C GLY A 170 35.39 31.43 -47.87
N GLY A 171 35.49 32.76 -48.00
CA GLY A 171 34.83 33.52 -49.07
C GLY A 171 33.42 34.03 -48.81
N GLY A 172 33.32 35.29 -48.38
CA GLY A 172 32.72 36.32 -49.23
C GLY A 172 31.19 36.45 -49.32
N ALA A 173 30.75 37.62 -48.83
CA ALA A 173 29.73 38.49 -49.42
C ALA A 173 28.23 38.24 -49.11
N LEU A 174 27.69 39.23 -48.38
CA LEU A 174 26.42 39.93 -48.60
C LEU A 174 25.13 39.10 -48.62
N GLY A 175 24.27 39.32 -47.63
CA GLY A 175 22.90 38.82 -47.68
C GLY A 175 22.10 39.03 -46.40
N GLN A 176 21.80 40.28 -46.10
CA GLN A 176 20.84 40.69 -45.07
C GLN A 176 19.43 40.17 -45.39
N GLY A 177 18.83 39.46 -44.43
CA GLY A 177 17.39 39.41 -44.18
C GLY A 177 16.49 38.70 -45.20
N VAL A 178 16.03 37.49 -44.87
CA VAL A 178 14.71 37.01 -45.31
C VAL A 178 14.14 36.10 -44.23
N GLY A 179 12.92 36.36 -43.78
CA GLY A 179 12.25 35.37 -42.95
C GLY A 179 10.85 35.62 -42.43
N GLN A 180 10.13 36.69 -42.75
CA GLN A 180 8.72 36.84 -42.35
C GLN A 180 7.82 37.54 -43.39
N ASP A 181 8.05 37.33 -44.70
CA ASP A 181 7.14 37.84 -45.76
C ASP A 181 6.74 36.78 -46.81
N ALA A 182 6.99 35.49 -46.55
CA ALA A 182 6.79 34.44 -47.56
C ALA A 182 5.33 34.08 -47.86
N THR A 183 4.36 34.53 -47.06
CA THR A 183 2.92 34.28 -47.30
C THR A 183 2.22 35.43 -48.02
N MET A 184 2.70 36.68 -47.89
CA MET A 184 2.18 37.82 -48.66
C MET A 184 2.79 37.90 -50.07
N ASP A 185 4.05 37.48 -50.23
CA ASP A 185 4.80 37.60 -51.48
C ASP A 185 4.37 36.57 -52.56
N MET A 186 3.65 35.50 -52.20
CA MET A 186 3.16 34.54 -53.21
C MET A 186 1.96 35.11 -54.00
N VAL A 187 1.07 35.85 -53.34
CA VAL A 187 -0.10 36.47 -53.97
C VAL A 187 0.30 37.66 -54.85
N GLU A 188 1.22 38.50 -54.37
CA GLU A 188 1.73 39.64 -55.14
C GLU A 188 2.62 39.22 -56.33
N ARG A 189 3.40 38.13 -56.19
CA ARG A 189 4.13 37.54 -57.31
C ARG A 189 3.21 36.89 -58.34
N GLU A 190 2.04 36.37 -57.95
CA GLU A 190 1.05 35.87 -58.89
C GLU A 190 0.30 37.00 -59.63
N ALA A 191 0.02 38.12 -58.95
CA ALA A 191 -0.55 39.32 -59.58
C ALA A 191 0.41 39.92 -60.63
N LYS A 192 1.71 40.04 -60.30
CA LYS A 192 2.75 40.44 -61.27
C LYS A 192 2.92 39.43 -62.41
N ARG A 193 2.76 38.12 -62.16
CA ARG A 193 2.78 37.11 -63.23
C ARG A 193 1.59 37.24 -64.19
N LEU A 194 0.41 37.62 -63.71
CA LEU A 194 -0.76 37.88 -64.56
C LEU A 194 -0.57 39.13 -65.43
N GLU A 195 0.02 40.18 -64.87
CA GLU A 195 0.35 41.42 -65.61
C GLU A 195 1.44 41.19 -66.68
N VAL A 196 2.44 40.38 -66.34
CA VAL A 196 3.48 39.95 -67.29
C VAL A 196 2.92 39.00 -68.35
N LEU A 197 1.95 38.14 -68.02
CA LEU A 197 1.26 37.29 -69.01
C LEU A 197 0.47 38.15 -70.02
N ARG A 198 -0.23 39.20 -69.56
CA ARG A 198 -0.93 40.17 -70.44
C ARG A 198 0.02 40.88 -71.39
N ARG A 199 1.15 41.40 -70.89
CA ARG A 199 2.20 42.05 -71.72
C ARG A 199 2.92 41.08 -72.66
N ARG A 200 3.03 39.80 -72.28
CA ARG A 200 3.61 38.76 -73.14
C ARG A 200 2.64 38.31 -74.24
N GLN A 201 1.33 38.32 -73.97
CA GLN A 201 0.28 37.94 -74.92
C GLN A 201 0.01 39.01 -75.99
N GLU A 202 0.23 40.30 -75.68
CA GLU A 202 0.32 41.36 -76.71
C GLU A 202 1.49 41.14 -77.67
N ARG A 203 2.60 40.58 -77.17
CA ARG A 203 3.80 40.26 -77.97
C ARG A 203 3.72 38.91 -78.69
N GLU A 204 3.02 37.91 -78.15
CA GLU A 204 2.78 36.62 -78.82
C GLU A 204 1.81 36.73 -80.00
N LEU A 205 0.84 37.66 -79.95
CA LEU A 205 0.00 37.99 -81.11
C LEU A 205 0.82 38.57 -82.28
N GLN A 206 1.97 39.17 -81.97
CA GLN A 206 2.96 39.64 -82.95
C GLN A 206 4.01 38.57 -83.31
N GLN A 207 4.26 37.58 -82.45
CA GLN A 207 5.33 36.57 -82.62
C GLN A 207 4.85 35.16 -83.04
N MET A 208 3.54 34.88 -83.13
CA MET A 208 3.03 33.61 -83.69
C MET A 208 3.45 33.37 -85.14
N VAL A 209 3.79 34.44 -85.88
CA VAL A 209 4.34 34.34 -87.24
C VAL A 209 5.80 33.84 -87.26
N ALA A 210 6.51 33.85 -86.11
CA ALA A 210 7.96 33.64 -86.06
C ALA A 210 8.43 32.35 -85.35
N HIS A 211 7.56 31.54 -84.72
CA HIS A 211 7.97 30.52 -83.74
C HIS A 211 7.84 29.03 -84.18
N GLU A 212 7.62 28.73 -85.46
CA GLU A 212 7.57 27.33 -85.93
C GLU A 212 8.95 26.65 -86.04
N VAL A 213 10.05 27.42 -86.18
CA VAL A 213 11.40 26.84 -86.41
C VAL A 213 12.16 26.53 -85.11
N ALA A 214 11.87 27.19 -83.99
CA ALA A 214 12.66 27.09 -82.74
C ALA A 214 12.29 25.89 -81.82
N ARG A 215 11.33 25.05 -82.20
CA ARG A 215 10.74 24.05 -81.32
C ARG A 215 11.61 22.80 -81.10
N ARG A 216 12.46 22.42 -82.06
CA ARG A 216 13.21 21.14 -82.02
C ARG A 216 14.48 21.17 -81.16
N GLU A 217 15.06 22.34 -80.90
CA GLU A 217 16.32 22.44 -80.12
C GLU A 217 16.10 22.49 -78.59
N GLN A 218 14.92 22.95 -78.13
CA GLN A 218 14.59 23.00 -76.70
C GLN A 218 14.28 21.62 -76.10
N GLU A 219 13.75 20.69 -76.90
CA GLU A 219 13.43 19.33 -76.45
C GLU A 219 14.69 18.49 -76.14
N GLN A 220 15.80 18.75 -76.84
CA GLN A 220 17.07 18.05 -76.59
C GLN A 220 17.79 18.57 -75.32
N LYS A 221 17.71 19.88 -75.05
CA LYS A 221 18.26 20.48 -73.82
C LYS A 221 17.48 20.10 -72.56
N ALA A 222 16.18 19.81 -72.70
CA ALA A 222 15.34 19.33 -71.59
C ALA A 222 15.66 17.87 -71.20
N LYS A 223 15.91 16.99 -72.18
CA LYS A 223 16.23 15.57 -71.92
C LYS A 223 17.58 15.39 -71.21
N ALA A 224 18.62 16.13 -71.62
CA ALA A 224 19.94 16.07 -70.99
C ALA A 224 19.96 16.51 -69.51
N LYS A 225 19.02 17.38 -69.10
CA LYS A 225 18.91 17.87 -67.72
C LYS A 225 18.19 16.89 -66.80
N ILE A 226 17.33 16.03 -67.35
CA ILE A 226 16.61 14.98 -66.61
C ILE A 226 17.56 13.82 -66.30
N GLU A 227 18.35 13.36 -67.28
CA GLU A 227 19.34 12.29 -67.08
C GLU A 227 20.44 12.67 -66.05
N ALA A 228 20.84 13.93 -66.01
CA ALA A 228 21.81 14.42 -65.01
C ALA A 228 21.23 14.46 -63.58
N LEU A 229 19.92 14.64 -63.44
CA LEU A 229 19.25 14.59 -62.14
C LEU A 229 19.01 13.15 -61.69
N GLU A 230 18.67 12.25 -62.61
CA GLU A 230 18.46 10.82 -62.32
C GLU A 230 19.74 10.15 -61.80
N ARG A 231 20.91 10.44 -62.40
CA ARG A 231 22.21 9.92 -61.91
C ARG A 231 22.53 10.39 -60.49
N ARG A 232 22.26 11.65 -60.17
CA ARG A 232 22.48 12.20 -58.82
C ARG A 232 21.52 11.59 -57.79
N THR A 233 20.30 11.23 -58.19
CA THR A 233 19.35 10.56 -57.31
C THR A 233 19.70 9.09 -57.06
N GLU A 234 20.24 8.38 -58.05
CA GLU A 234 20.70 6.99 -57.90
C GLU A 234 21.93 6.88 -56.99
N GLU A 235 22.87 7.82 -57.09
CA GLU A 235 24.03 7.90 -56.18
C GLU A 235 23.59 8.17 -54.73
N GLN A 236 22.61 9.06 -54.52
CA GLN A 236 22.03 9.29 -53.19
C GLN A 236 21.25 8.07 -52.66
N ARG A 237 20.61 7.30 -53.54
CA ARG A 237 19.90 6.07 -53.15
C ARG A 237 20.88 5.00 -52.69
N LYS A 238 21.97 4.78 -53.44
CA LYS A 238 23.03 3.84 -53.06
C LYS A 238 23.74 4.23 -51.75
N ALA A 239 23.97 5.53 -51.53
CA ALA A 239 24.52 6.01 -50.26
C ALA A 239 23.58 5.78 -49.06
N ARG A 240 22.26 5.92 -49.25
CA ARG A 240 21.25 5.63 -48.22
C ARG A 240 21.12 4.13 -47.94
N GLU A 241 21.18 3.30 -48.97
CA GLU A 241 21.15 1.84 -48.84
C GLU A 241 22.38 1.34 -48.04
N ALA A 242 23.58 1.84 -48.35
CA ALA A 242 24.79 1.52 -47.58
C ALA A 242 24.71 1.97 -46.11
N ALA A 243 24.24 3.19 -45.85
CA ALA A 243 24.06 3.70 -44.48
C ALA A 243 23.00 2.90 -43.69
N ALA A 244 21.95 2.40 -44.36
CA ALA A 244 20.92 1.56 -43.73
C ALA A 244 21.46 0.17 -43.36
N GLU A 245 22.32 -0.42 -44.20
CA GLU A 245 22.98 -1.69 -43.91
C GLU A 245 23.94 -1.59 -42.71
N GLU A 246 24.75 -0.52 -42.66
CA GLU A 246 25.64 -0.25 -41.52
C GLU A 246 24.85 -0.02 -40.21
N TRP A 247 23.74 0.72 -40.29
CA TRP A 247 22.85 0.91 -39.14
C TRP A 247 22.22 -0.41 -38.68
N SER A 248 21.80 -1.28 -39.60
CA SER A 248 21.24 -2.59 -39.24
C SER A 248 22.27 -3.51 -38.59
N ARG A 249 23.56 -3.45 -38.99
CA ARG A 249 24.64 -4.20 -38.34
C ARG A 249 24.87 -3.70 -36.92
N GLN A 250 24.97 -2.38 -36.73
CA GLN A 250 25.12 -1.79 -35.39
C GLN A 250 23.94 -2.12 -34.46
N GLN A 251 22.72 -2.23 -34.97
CA GLN A 251 21.56 -2.66 -34.17
C GLN A 251 21.65 -4.13 -33.75
N ARG A 252 22.11 -5.03 -34.65
CA ARG A 252 22.32 -6.45 -34.32
C ARG A 252 23.43 -6.62 -33.29
N ASP A 253 24.51 -5.86 -33.40
CA ASP A 253 25.62 -5.89 -32.45
C ASP A 253 25.19 -5.38 -31.06
N ARG A 254 24.40 -4.30 -31.01
CA ARG A 254 23.80 -3.79 -29.75
C ARG A 254 22.80 -4.77 -29.14
N ALA A 255 22.03 -5.50 -29.96
CA ALA A 255 21.10 -6.52 -29.47
C ALA A 255 21.83 -7.74 -28.91
N LEU A 256 22.91 -8.19 -29.56
CA LEU A 256 23.78 -9.26 -29.07
C LEU A 256 24.46 -8.88 -27.76
N ALA A 257 24.97 -7.65 -27.64
CA ALA A 257 25.61 -7.14 -26.42
C ALA A 257 24.62 -7.07 -25.24
N LYS A 258 23.40 -6.56 -25.46
CA LYS A 258 22.35 -6.55 -24.42
C LYS A 258 21.95 -7.95 -23.96
N LYS A 259 21.86 -8.90 -24.89
CA LYS A 259 21.52 -10.29 -24.57
C LYS A 259 22.62 -10.99 -23.77
N GLN A 260 23.88 -10.65 -24.01
CA GLN A 260 25.02 -11.14 -23.22
C GLN A 260 25.01 -10.55 -21.80
N GLU A 261 24.78 -9.24 -21.65
CA GLU A 261 24.69 -8.57 -20.36
C GLU A 261 23.52 -9.09 -19.50
N GLU A 262 22.37 -9.37 -20.12
CA GLU A 262 21.19 -9.92 -19.46
C GLU A 262 21.40 -11.37 -19.00
N ALA A 263 22.08 -12.19 -19.82
CA ALA A 263 22.45 -13.56 -19.45
C ALA A 263 23.48 -13.61 -18.30
N GLU A 264 24.40 -12.65 -18.22
CA GLU A 264 25.36 -12.56 -17.10
C GLU A 264 24.67 -12.13 -15.80
N LYS A 265 23.72 -11.19 -15.86
CA LYS A 265 22.91 -10.80 -14.70
C LYS A 265 22.02 -11.94 -14.22
N GLU A 266 21.36 -12.65 -15.13
CA GLU A 266 20.54 -13.81 -14.76
C GLU A 266 21.38 -14.94 -14.13
N ARG A 267 22.63 -15.15 -14.58
CA ARG A 267 23.56 -16.07 -13.91
C ARG A 267 23.94 -15.61 -12.51
N GLN A 268 24.24 -14.33 -12.33
CA GLN A 268 24.56 -13.76 -11.01
C GLN A 268 23.37 -13.85 -10.04
N ASP A 269 22.16 -13.59 -10.53
CA ASP A 269 20.93 -13.68 -9.73
C ASP A 269 20.64 -15.13 -9.33
N ARG A 270 20.79 -16.10 -10.26
CA ARG A 270 20.68 -17.53 -9.94
C ARG A 270 21.74 -18.01 -8.95
N GLU A 271 22.97 -17.53 -9.05
CA GLU A 271 24.04 -17.86 -8.09
C GLU A 271 23.75 -17.26 -6.71
N GLN A 272 23.18 -16.05 -6.64
CA GLN A 272 22.75 -15.42 -5.37
C GLN A 272 21.55 -16.12 -4.74
N GLU A 273 20.56 -16.53 -5.54
CA GLU A 273 19.40 -17.30 -5.08
C GLU A 273 19.81 -18.69 -4.59
N ALA A 274 20.69 -19.39 -5.33
CA ALA A 274 21.24 -20.67 -4.90
C ALA A 274 22.04 -20.54 -3.59
N ALA A 275 22.80 -19.46 -3.41
CA ALA A 275 23.53 -19.19 -2.17
C ALA A 275 22.59 -18.89 -0.98
N ARG A 276 21.47 -18.19 -1.21
CA ARG A 276 20.44 -17.96 -0.18
C ARG A 276 19.73 -19.25 0.20
N HIS A 277 19.30 -20.03 -0.79
CA HIS A 277 18.67 -21.33 -0.56
C HIS A 277 19.61 -22.30 0.19
N ALA A 278 20.90 -22.31 -0.13
CA ALA A 278 21.90 -23.11 0.59
C ALA A 278 22.06 -22.66 2.06
N ARG A 279 22.03 -21.36 2.35
CA ARG A 279 22.09 -20.83 3.72
C ARG A 279 20.83 -21.16 4.53
N GLU A 280 19.66 -21.07 3.91
CA GLU A 280 18.39 -21.44 4.54
C GLU A 280 18.31 -22.96 4.81
N ALA A 281 18.74 -23.79 3.86
CA ALA A 281 18.81 -25.24 4.05
C ALA A 281 19.80 -25.64 5.17
N ALA A 282 20.95 -24.96 5.27
CA ALA A 282 21.91 -25.20 6.35
C ALA A 282 21.37 -24.76 7.73
N ALA A 283 20.63 -23.64 7.80
CA ALA A 283 19.98 -23.20 9.02
C ALA A 283 18.87 -24.16 9.46
N ALA A 284 18.04 -24.64 8.52
CA ALA A 284 17.02 -25.64 8.80
C ALA A 284 17.60 -26.97 9.30
N ALA A 285 18.70 -27.45 8.70
CA ALA A 285 19.39 -28.65 9.17
C ALA A 285 19.97 -28.48 10.59
N ALA A 286 20.52 -27.30 10.91
CA ALA A 286 20.99 -27.00 12.26
C ALA A 286 19.85 -26.96 13.30
N GLU A 287 18.70 -26.39 12.95
CA GLU A 287 17.51 -26.41 13.81
C GLU A 287 16.96 -27.82 14.02
N GLU A 288 16.96 -28.68 12.99
CA GLU A 288 16.56 -30.08 13.10
C GLU A 288 17.50 -30.87 14.01
N GLU A 289 18.82 -30.66 13.91
CA GLU A 289 19.79 -31.27 14.82
C GLU A 289 19.61 -30.80 16.27
N GLU A 290 19.36 -29.51 16.49
CA GLU A 290 19.06 -28.99 17.83
C GLU A 290 17.75 -29.54 18.37
N ALA A 291 16.71 -29.65 17.55
CA ALA A 291 15.44 -30.24 17.92
C ALA A 291 15.60 -31.72 18.28
N PHE A 292 16.42 -32.46 17.52
CA PHE A 292 16.75 -33.85 17.81
C PHE A 292 17.51 -33.99 19.14
N LYS A 293 18.52 -33.13 19.40
CA LYS A 293 19.24 -33.08 20.68
C LYS A 293 18.30 -32.74 21.85
N ARG A 294 17.37 -31.80 21.69
CA ARG A 294 16.36 -31.48 22.70
C ARG A 294 15.42 -32.66 22.98
N ARG A 295 15.01 -33.41 21.94
CA ARG A 295 14.21 -34.63 22.10
C ARG A 295 14.99 -35.72 22.83
N GLN A 296 16.27 -35.93 22.53
CA GLN A 296 17.12 -36.88 23.25
C GLN A 296 17.31 -36.49 24.72
N MET A 297 17.54 -35.21 25.02
CA MET A 297 17.66 -34.70 26.39
C MET A 297 16.32 -34.81 27.16
N GLY A 298 15.19 -34.63 26.47
CA GLY A 298 13.85 -34.88 27.03
C GLY A 298 13.65 -36.35 27.40
N TYR A 299 14.00 -37.26 26.47
CA TYR A 299 13.90 -38.71 26.69
C TYR A 299 14.80 -39.20 27.83
N GLN A 300 16.02 -38.67 27.96
CA GLN A 300 16.92 -39.00 29.08
C GLN A 300 16.36 -38.54 30.43
N LYS A 301 15.79 -37.32 30.50
CA LYS A 301 15.14 -36.83 31.72
C LYS A 301 13.91 -37.65 32.11
N GLU A 302 13.15 -38.15 31.14
CA GLU A 302 12.02 -39.04 31.42
C GLU A 302 12.46 -40.42 31.93
N LEU A 303 13.53 -40.98 31.35
CA LEU A 303 14.16 -42.21 31.85
C LEU A 303 14.71 -42.04 33.27
N GLU A 304 15.36 -40.92 33.57
CA GLU A 304 15.83 -40.61 34.93
C GLU A 304 14.68 -40.45 35.93
N ARG A 305 13.57 -39.82 35.52
CA ARG A 305 12.37 -39.69 36.34
C ARG A 305 11.75 -41.06 36.63
N LEU A 306 11.69 -41.94 35.62
CA LEU A 306 11.20 -43.32 35.77
C LEU A 306 12.11 -44.16 36.66
N ALA A 307 13.44 -44.05 36.49
CA ALA A 307 14.41 -44.74 37.33
C ALA A 307 14.30 -44.29 38.79
N LYS A 308 14.14 -42.99 39.05
CA LYS A 308 13.96 -42.44 40.40
C LYS A 308 12.63 -42.85 41.03
N ALA A 309 11.55 -42.90 40.25
CA ALA A 309 10.25 -43.39 40.71
C ALA A 309 10.29 -44.90 41.03
N ASN A 310 10.97 -45.71 40.21
CA ASN A 310 11.14 -47.14 40.46
C ASN A 310 12.07 -47.41 41.67
N ALA A 311 13.11 -46.61 41.86
CA ALA A 311 13.97 -46.69 43.04
C ALA A 311 13.19 -46.36 44.32
N ALA A 312 12.38 -45.30 44.31
CA ALA A 312 11.52 -44.94 45.44
C ALA A 312 10.46 -46.02 45.74
N ARG A 313 9.87 -46.64 44.70
CA ARG A 313 8.95 -47.79 44.87
C ARG A 313 9.66 -49.00 45.47
N ALA A 314 10.85 -49.34 44.98
CA ALA A 314 11.63 -50.45 45.53
C ALA A 314 12.05 -50.20 46.99
N GLU A 315 12.32 -48.96 47.37
CA GLU A 315 12.61 -48.58 48.76
C GLU A 315 11.35 -48.66 49.64
N THR A 316 10.19 -48.20 49.16
CA THR A 316 8.93 -48.37 49.90
C THR A 316 8.53 -49.83 50.05
N ASP A 317 8.74 -50.65 49.02
CA ASP A 317 8.43 -52.09 49.06
C ASP A 317 9.36 -52.82 50.05
N ARG A 318 10.63 -52.42 50.15
CA ARG A 318 11.56 -52.93 51.18
C ARG A 318 11.11 -52.57 52.59
N ILE A 319 10.74 -51.31 52.82
CA ILE A 319 10.28 -50.85 54.14
C ILE A 319 8.99 -51.59 54.55
N LEU A 320 8.06 -51.80 53.60
CA LEU A 320 6.83 -52.55 53.86
C LEU A 320 7.12 -54.02 54.17
N ALA A 321 8.01 -54.67 53.42
CA ALA A 321 8.43 -56.04 53.69
C ALA A 321 9.11 -56.20 55.06
N GLU A 322 9.96 -55.25 55.46
CA GLU A 322 10.59 -55.22 56.79
C GLU A 322 9.55 -55.05 57.92
N GLN A 323 8.55 -54.20 57.71
CA GLN A 323 7.46 -54.03 58.68
C GLN A 323 6.57 -55.28 58.79
N GLU A 324 6.25 -55.93 57.66
CA GLU A 324 5.49 -57.18 57.64
C GLU A 324 6.25 -58.32 58.33
N ALA A 325 7.56 -58.44 58.11
CA ALA A 325 8.41 -59.41 58.79
C ALA A 325 8.48 -59.15 60.31
N ALA A 326 8.59 -57.88 60.73
CA ALA A 326 8.58 -57.51 62.14
C ALA A 326 7.23 -57.80 62.83
N ILE A 327 6.11 -57.61 62.12
CA ILE A 327 4.77 -57.95 62.61
C ILE A 327 4.59 -59.46 62.73
N ALA A 328 5.06 -60.23 61.74
CA ALA A 328 5.02 -61.69 61.78
C ALA A 328 5.81 -62.26 62.97
N ALA A 329 7.05 -61.82 63.17
CA ALA A 329 7.88 -62.22 64.31
C ALA A 329 7.23 -61.86 65.67
N ARG A 330 6.57 -60.71 65.76
CA ARG A 330 5.86 -60.29 66.97
C ARG A 330 4.60 -61.13 67.23
N ARG A 331 3.88 -61.56 66.19
CA ARG A 331 2.73 -62.47 66.30
C ARG A 331 3.16 -63.85 66.80
N GLU A 332 4.23 -64.41 66.26
CA GLU A 332 4.77 -65.70 66.72
C GLU A 332 5.22 -65.65 68.18
N ALA A 333 5.86 -64.57 68.62
CA ALA A 333 6.26 -64.39 70.01
C ALA A 333 5.06 -64.27 70.98
N ILE A 334 3.93 -63.70 70.53
CA ILE A 334 2.69 -63.63 71.32
C ILE A 334 2.04 -65.01 71.43
N GLN A 335 1.95 -65.76 70.34
CA GLN A 335 1.38 -67.11 70.32
C GLN A 335 2.15 -68.08 71.25
N GLN A 336 3.48 -68.01 71.26
CA GLN A 336 4.29 -68.82 72.17
C GLN A 336 4.07 -68.46 73.65
N ARG A 337 3.81 -67.17 73.96
CA ARG A 337 3.50 -66.71 75.32
C ARG A 337 2.09 -67.07 75.77
N GLU A 338 1.12 -67.10 74.87
CA GLU A 338 -0.26 -67.50 75.17
C GLU A 338 -0.36 -69.00 75.43
N ALA A 339 0.30 -69.83 74.62
CA ALA A 339 0.38 -71.28 74.85
C ALA A 339 0.98 -71.62 76.24
N HIS A 340 1.98 -70.86 76.68
CA HIS A 340 2.59 -71.06 78.01
C HIS A 340 1.68 -70.59 79.17
N ARG A 341 0.77 -69.64 78.93
CA ARG A 341 -0.19 -69.14 79.94
C ARG A 341 -1.39 -70.07 80.10
N GLU A 342 -1.85 -70.69 79.01
CA GLU A 342 -2.97 -71.63 79.04
C GLU A 342 -2.59 -72.93 79.77
N ALA A 343 -1.37 -73.44 79.54
CA ALA A 343 -0.85 -74.60 80.25
C ALA A 343 -0.75 -74.38 81.79
N ALA A 344 -0.39 -73.16 82.22
CA ALA A 344 -0.28 -72.83 83.64
C ALA A 344 -1.65 -72.65 84.34
N LYS A 345 -2.67 -72.20 83.61
CA LYS A 345 -4.04 -72.03 84.16
C LYS A 345 -4.77 -73.38 84.33
N ALA A 346 -4.51 -74.35 83.44
CA ALA A 346 -5.10 -75.68 83.55
C ALA A 346 -4.65 -76.43 84.81
N ALA A 347 -3.37 -76.33 85.18
CA ALA A 347 -2.81 -77.01 86.36
C ALA A 347 -3.33 -76.46 87.71
N LEU A 348 -3.68 -75.17 87.78
CA LEU A 348 -4.13 -74.51 89.03
C LEU A 348 -5.61 -74.77 89.36
N ILE A 349 -6.42 -75.11 88.34
CA ILE A 349 -7.86 -75.36 88.51
C ILE A 349 -8.12 -76.75 89.09
N GLU A 350 -7.32 -77.76 88.73
CA GLU A 350 -7.43 -79.11 89.29
C GLU A 350 -7.04 -79.15 90.79
N GLU A 351 -6.05 -78.37 91.22
CA GLU A 351 -5.55 -78.37 92.60
C GLU A 351 -6.52 -77.72 93.60
N ARG A 352 -7.26 -76.68 93.17
CA ARG A 352 -8.23 -75.95 94.02
C ARG A 352 -9.58 -76.64 94.15
N ALA A 353 -9.94 -77.53 93.24
CA ALA A 353 -11.17 -78.32 93.33
C ALA A 353 -11.09 -79.41 94.40
N ALA A 354 -9.89 -79.96 94.67
CA ALA A 354 -9.69 -81.03 95.65
C ALA A 354 -9.68 -80.54 97.12
N ALA A 355 -9.22 -79.32 97.38
CA ALA A 355 -9.07 -78.79 98.75
C ALA A 355 -10.37 -78.27 99.39
N ASN A 356 -11.33 -77.79 98.59
CA ASN A 356 -12.58 -77.21 99.09
C ASN A 356 -13.66 -78.24 99.47
N ALA A 357 -13.53 -79.50 99.04
CA ALA A 357 -14.47 -80.56 99.38
C ALA A 357 -14.32 -81.10 100.81
N LEU A 358 -13.13 -80.95 101.43
CA LEU A 358 -12.82 -81.48 102.76
C LEU A 358 -13.14 -80.49 103.91
N GLN A 359 -13.15 -79.19 103.63
CA GLN A 359 -13.34 -78.14 104.65
C GLN A 359 -14.82 -77.82 104.96
N GLN A 360 -15.76 -78.20 104.09
CA GLN A 360 -17.19 -77.94 104.30
C GLN A 360 -17.88 -78.94 105.25
N ARG A 361 -17.25 -80.07 105.60
CA ARG A 361 -17.89 -81.12 106.44
C ARG A 361 -17.69 -80.97 107.95
N LEU A 362 -16.88 -80.01 108.42
CA LEU A 362 -16.51 -79.87 109.84
C LEU A 362 -16.96 -78.55 110.49
N ALA A 363 -17.69 -77.70 109.77
CA ALA A 363 -18.08 -76.36 110.23
C ALA A 363 -19.53 -76.26 110.78
N GLU A 364 -20.36 -77.30 110.65
CA GLU A 364 -21.81 -77.22 110.94
C GLU A 364 -22.19 -77.62 112.39
N ALA A 365 -21.27 -78.19 113.19
CA ALA A 365 -21.57 -78.76 114.51
C ALA A 365 -21.36 -77.84 115.73
N ARG A 366 -21.11 -76.52 115.54
CA ARG A 366 -20.81 -75.57 116.64
C ARG A 366 -21.81 -74.42 116.81
N ILE A 367 -23.02 -74.54 116.24
CA ILE A 367 -24.02 -73.44 116.17
C ILE A 367 -25.22 -73.69 117.10
N ALA A 368 -24.98 -74.13 118.35
CA ALA A 368 -26.06 -74.32 119.34
C ALA A 368 -25.85 -73.52 120.65
N THR A 369 -24.61 -73.09 120.95
CA THR A 369 -24.31 -72.22 122.11
C THR A 369 -24.25 -70.73 121.75
N THR A 370 -24.55 -70.39 120.50
CA THR A 370 -24.41 -69.04 119.91
C THR A 370 -25.74 -68.31 119.74
N LEU A 371 -26.77 -68.57 120.56
CA LEU A 371 -28.08 -67.94 120.40
C LEU A 371 -28.35 -66.79 121.39
N GLU A 372 -27.77 -66.79 122.58
CA GLU A 372 -27.89 -65.65 123.52
C GLU A 372 -26.81 -64.58 123.29
N SER A 373 -25.59 -64.95 122.88
CA SER A 373 -24.57 -64.02 122.37
C SER A 373 -24.98 -63.36 121.03
N ASN A 374 -25.93 -63.95 120.30
CA ASN A 374 -26.38 -63.42 119.01
C ASN A 374 -27.26 -62.17 119.17
N ARG A 375 -28.05 -62.03 120.24
CA ARG A 375 -28.96 -60.88 120.40
C ARG A 375 -28.22 -59.55 120.55
N GLN A 376 -27.18 -59.49 121.39
CA GLN A 376 -26.33 -58.30 121.51
C GLN A 376 -25.50 -58.03 120.25
N LYS A 377 -25.01 -59.09 119.58
CA LYS A 377 -24.34 -58.97 118.28
C LYS A 377 -25.26 -58.49 117.16
N MET A 378 -26.57 -58.75 117.20
CA MET A 378 -27.50 -58.29 116.16
C MET A 378 -27.72 -56.78 116.20
N GLU A 379 -27.75 -56.17 117.39
CA GLU A 379 -27.85 -54.71 117.54
C GLU A 379 -26.56 -54.01 117.10
N GLU A 380 -25.39 -54.54 117.49
CA GLU A 380 -24.09 -54.06 116.99
C GLU A 380 -23.93 -54.27 115.48
N LYS A 381 -24.47 -55.38 114.93
CA LYS A 381 -24.48 -55.63 113.48
C LYS A 381 -25.40 -54.68 112.72
N ILE A 382 -26.53 -54.26 113.29
CA ILE A 382 -27.43 -53.29 112.63
C ILE A 382 -26.75 -51.93 112.54
N LYS A 383 -26.16 -51.42 113.64
CA LYS A 383 -25.39 -50.17 113.62
C LYS A 383 -24.17 -50.25 112.70
N ALA A 384 -23.38 -51.32 112.80
CA ALA A 384 -22.25 -51.54 111.91
C ALA A 384 -22.67 -51.72 110.44
N ALA A 385 -23.87 -52.25 110.16
CA ALA A 385 -24.40 -52.35 108.79
C ALA A 385 -24.84 -50.97 108.26
N GLN A 386 -25.45 -50.13 109.10
CA GLN A 386 -25.79 -48.75 108.76
C GLN A 386 -24.53 -47.91 108.49
N ASP A 387 -23.55 -47.94 109.38
CA ASP A 387 -22.27 -47.24 109.18
C ASP A 387 -21.53 -47.73 107.92
N ARG A 388 -21.62 -49.04 107.62
CA ARG A 388 -21.06 -49.62 106.39
C ARG A 388 -21.84 -49.19 105.15
N TRP A 389 -23.15 -49.04 105.24
CA TRP A 389 -24.00 -48.59 104.14
C TRP A 389 -23.75 -47.12 103.83
N GLU A 390 -23.68 -46.25 104.84
CA GLU A 390 -23.34 -44.83 104.68
C GLU A 390 -21.90 -44.64 104.17
N ALA A 391 -20.93 -45.39 104.71
CA ALA A 391 -19.55 -45.35 104.20
C ALA A 391 -19.43 -45.93 102.78
N ALA A 392 -20.26 -46.91 102.40
CA ALA A 392 -20.31 -47.43 101.04
C ALA A 392 -20.97 -46.44 100.08
N GLU A 393 -22.04 -45.76 100.50
CA GLU A 393 -22.71 -44.72 99.71
C GLU A 393 -21.80 -43.50 99.53
N ALA A 394 -21.11 -43.05 100.58
CA ALA A 394 -20.14 -41.97 100.51
C ALA A 394 -18.96 -42.34 99.56
N ARG A 395 -18.49 -43.59 99.59
CA ARG A 395 -17.50 -44.08 98.62
C ARG A 395 -18.05 -44.14 97.20
N SER A 396 -19.31 -44.53 97.00
CA SER A 396 -19.95 -44.54 95.68
C SER A 396 -20.07 -43.12 95.12
N ARG A 397 -20.56 -42.17 95.92
CA ARG A 397 -20.67 -40.76 95.53
C ARG A 397 -19.30 -40.15 95.24
N ALA A 398 -18.27 -40.47 96.03
CA ALA A 398 -16.90 -40.01 95.77
C ALA A 398 -16.32 -40.60 94.48
N LEU A 399 -16.57 -41.89 94.19
CA LEU A 399 -16.16 -42.54 92.95
C LEU A 399 -16.92 -42.00 91.73
N GLU A 400 -18.22 -41.72 91.87
CA GLU A 400 -19.05 -41.10 90.82
C GLU A 400 -18.61 -39.67 90.54
N ALA A 401 -18.36 -38.86 91.57
CA ALA A 401 -17.82 -37.51 91.42
C ALA A 401 -16.41 -37.52 90.78
N ALA A 402 -15.55 -38.46 91.17
CA ALA A 402 -14.24 -38.63 90.55
C ALA A 402 -14.34 -39.03 89.07
N ARG A 403 -15.25 -39.95 88.71
CA ARG A 403 -15.53 -40.31 87.31
C ARG A 403 -16.10 -39.15 86.51
N GLN A 404 -17.02 -38.37 87.08
CA GLN A 404 -17.57 -37.18 86.43
C GLN A 404 -16.49 -36.13 86.17
N ALA A 405 -15.62 -35.86 87.14
CA ALA A 405 -14.49 -34.94 86.97
C ALA A 405 -13.49 -35.43 85.91
N GLU A 406 -13.19 -36.74 85.87
CA GLU A 406 -12.33 -37.35 84.86
C GLU A 406 -12.95 -37.27 83.45
N ASP A 407 -14.26 -37.55 83.32
CA ASP A 407 -15.00 -37.43 82.06
C ASP A 407 -15.08 -35.98 81.57
N GLU A 408 -15.26 -35.01 82.48
CA GLU A 408 -15.25 -33.58 82.16
C GLU A 408 -13.88 -33.10 81.70
N GLU A 409 -12.81 -33.52 82.38
CA GLU A 409 -11.45 -33.21 81.97
C GLU A 409 -11.12 -33.83 80.60
N LYS A 410 -11.55 -35.07 80.37
CA LYS A 410 -11.42 -35.74 79.07
C LYS A 410 -12.15 -34.98 77.98
N ARG A 411 -13.41 -34.57 78.21
CA ARG A 411 -14.17 -33.74 77.26
C ARG A 411 -13.49 -32.40 76.99
N ARG A 412 -12.87 -31.77 77.98
CA ARG A 412 -12.13 -30.51 77.80
C ARG A 412 -10.91 -30.73 76.90
N ARG A 413 -10.11 -31.75 77.18
CA ARG A 413 -8.93 -32.12 76.37
C ARG A 413 -9.32 -32.50 74.94
N ASP A 414 -10.45 -33.19 74.75
CA ASP A 414 -10.94 -33.55 73.42
C ASP A 414 -11.42 -32.32 72.64
N ARG A 415 -12.10 -31.36 73.30
CA ARG A 415 -12.46 -30.05 72.70
C ARG A 415 -11.22 -29.24 72.32
N GLU A 416 -10.24 -29.12 73.20
CA GLU A 416 -8.97 -28.43 72.91
C GLU A 416 -8.26 -29.05 71.71
N LYS A 417 -8.23 -30.39 71.61
CA LYS A 417 -7.67 -31.09 70.44
C LYS A 417 -8.48 -30.86 69.17
N GLU A 418 -9.81 -30.84 69.24
CA GLU A 418 -10.67 -30.53 68.11
C GLU A 418 -10.50 -29.09 67.62
N GLU A 419 -10.39 -28.14 68.54
CA GLU A 419 -10.11 -26.73 68.26
C GLU A 419 -8.73 -26.56 67.62
N GLN A 420 -7.70 -27.24 68.13
CA GLN A 420 -6.37 -27.26 67.51
C GLN A 420 -6.41 -27.85 66.10
N ARG A 421 -7.12 -28.97 65.89
CA ARG A 421 -7.30 -29.55 64.54
C ARG A 421 -8.01 -28.59 63.61
N ARG A 422 -9.09 -27.93 64.06
CA ARG A 422 -9.82 -26.93 63.27
C ARG A 422 -8.93 -25.74 62.93
N ALA A 423 -8.18 -25.19 63.89
CA ALA A 423 -7.25 -24.10 63.67
C ALA A 423 -6.17 -24.47 62.63
N THR A 424 -5.53 -25.64 62.78
CA THR A 424 -4.53 -26.10 61.79
C THR A 424 -5.12 -26.28 60.39
N TYR A 425 -6.36 -26.75 60.28
CA TYR A 425 -7.05 -26.90 59.00
C TYR A 425 -7.42 -25.54 58.38
N GLU A 426 -7.90 -24.60 59.19
CA GLU A 426 -8.20 -23.24 58.73
C GLU A 426 -6.94 -22.49 58.29
N ASP A 427 -5.85 -22.62 59.02
CA ASP A 427 -4.56 -22.04 58.64
C ASP A 427 -4.03 -22.65 57.34
N ALA A 428 -4.12 -23.98 57.18
CA ALA A 428 -3.76 -24.64 55.91
C ALA A 428 -4.64 -24.17 54.75
N ARG A 429 -5.95 -24.00 54.98
CA ARG A 429 -6.89 -23.48 53.98
C ARG A 429 -6.58 -22.02 53.62
N ARG A 430 -6.18 -21.19 54.58
CA ARG A 430 -5.77 -19.79 54.35
C ARG A 430 -4.50 -19.74 53.50
N GLN A 431 -3.48 -20.53 53.86
CA GLN A 431 -2.24 -20.60 53.07
C GLN A 431 -2.48 -21.07 51.64
N GLU A 432 -3.37 -22.05 51.45
CA GLU A 432 -3.73 -22.50 50.10
C GLU A 432 -4.51 -21.43 49.33
N ALA A 433 -5.45 -20.73 49.98
CA ALA A 433 -6.16 -19.62 49.38
C ALA A 433 -5.22 -18.46 49.00
N GLU A 434 -4.23 -18.14 49.84
CA GLU A 434 -3.19 -17.15 49.55
C GLU A 434 -2.32 -17.56 48.36
N ARG A 435 -1.89 -18.83 48.30
CA ARG A 435 -1.15 -19.36 47.15
C ARG A 435 -1.96 -19.29 45.87
N VAL A 436 -3.22 -19.70 45.90
CA VAL A 436 -4.11 -19.63 44.73
C VAL A 436 -4.31 -18.17 44.31
N ALA A 437 -4.55 -17.27 45.26
CA ALA A 437 -4.68 -15.84 44.98
C ALA A 437 -3.41 -15.24 44.37
N GLU A 438 -2.22 -15.64 44.84
CA GLU A 438 -0.95 -15.22 44.27
C GLU A 438 -0.76 -15.74 42.84
N VAL A 439 -1.10 -17.01 42.59
CA VAL A 439 -1.04 -17.61 41.24
C VAL A 439 -1.99 -16.89 40.29
N LEU A 440 -3.23 -16.61 40.72
CA LEU A 440 -4.21 -15.88 39.92
C LEU A 440 -3.76 -14.44 39.65
N ARG A 441 -3.19 -13.75 40.64
CA ARG A 441 -2.63 -12.40 40.45
C ARG A 441 -1.50 -12.42 39.41
N ARG A 442 -0.54 -13.34 39.55
CA ARG A 442 0.55 -13.50 38.57
C ARG A 442 0.05 -13.86 37.17
N ALA A 443 -1.05 -14.60 37.05
CA ALA A 443 -1.68 -14.88 35.76
C ALA A 443 -2.32 -13.61 35.17
N ALA A 444 -3.08 -12.87 35.97
CA ALA A 444 -3.71 -11.61 35.56
C ALA A 444 -2.67 -10.55 35.14
N ASP A 445 -1.56 -10.43 35.88
CA ASP A 445 -0.46 -9.52 35.53
C ASP A 445 0.15 -9.90 34.17
N LYS A 446 0.40 -11.20 33.93
CA LYS A 446 0.91 -11.69 32.63
C LYS A 446 -0.08 -11.47 31.50
N ASP A 447 -1.37 -11.70 31.73
CA ASP A 447 -2.40 -11.47 30.71
C ASP A 447 -2.51 -9.98 30.38
N ALA A 448 -2.35 -9.09 31.38
CA ALA A 448 -2.26 -7.66 31.17
C ALA A 448 -1.03 -7.25 30.35
N ASP A 449 0.14 -7.83 30.65
CA ASP A 449 1.38 -7.61 29.87
C ASP A 449 1.23 -8.09 28.42
N LEU A 450 0.65 -9.29 28.22
CA LEU A 450 0.38 -9.83 26.88
C LEU A 450 -0.64 -8.99 26.11
N ALA A 451 -1.67 -8.49 26.78
CA ALA A 451 -2.65 -7.59 26.17
C ALA A 451 -2.03 -6.24 25.80
N ALA A 452 -1.11 -5.70 26.61
CA ALA A 452 -0.36 -4.49 26.28
C ALA A 452 0.52 -4.70 25.04
N LEU A 453 1.29 -5.79 24.99
CA LEU A 453 2.11 -6.16 23.83
C LEU A 453 1.27 -6.40 22.56
N ALA A 454 0.10 -7.02 22.70
CA ALA A 454 -0.81 -7.23 21.58
C ALA A 454 -1.29 -5.89 21.00
N ARG A 455 -1.70 -4.94 21.86
CA ARG A 455 -2.11 -3.59 21.44
C ARG A 455 -0.98 -2.83 20.75
N GLU A 456 0.25 -2.91 21.27
CA GLU A 456 1.42 -2.30 20.64
C GLU A 456 1.68 -2.87 19.24
N ARG A 457 1.63 -4.21 19.10
CA ARG A 457 1.80 -4.89 17.81
C ARG A 457 0.69 -4.53 16.83
N GLU A 458 -0.55 -4.45 17.29
CA GLU A 458 -1.69 -4.02 16.46
C GLU A 458 -1.52 -2.58 15.99
N ALA A 459 -1.09 -1.66 16.87
CA ALA A 459 -0.81 -0.28 16.52
C ALA A 459 0.33 -0.15 15.50
N GLU A 460 1.43 -0.89 15.69
CA GLU A 460 2.52 -0.95 14.70
C GLU A 460 2.07 -1.54 13.37
N ALA A 461 1.29 -2.62 13.39
CA ALA A 461 0.78 -3.25 12.18
C ALA A 461 -0.15 -2.29 11.42
N ALA A 462 -1.00 -1.55 12.12
CA ALA A 462 -1.86 -0.52 11.55
C ALA A 462 -1.05 0.64 10.93
N ARG A 463 0.00 1.12 11.62
CA ARG A 463 0.94 2.12 11.08
C ARG A 463 1.61 1.62 9.80
N LYS A 464 2.21 0.43 9.83
CA LYS A 464 2.88 -0.19 8.65
C LYS A 464 1.89 -0.43 7.50
N ALA A 465 0.66 -0.82 7.79
CA ALA A 465 -0.38 -1.01 6.79
C ALA A 465 -0.77 0.32 6.12
N LEU A 466 -0.92 1.38 6.92
CA LEU A 466 -1.19 2.73 6.42
C LEU A 466 -0.04 3.24 5.56
N GLU A 467 1.22 3.11 6.01
CA GLU A 467 2.40 3.50 5.23
C GLU A 467 2.46 2.78 3.88
N ARG A 468 2.23 1.46 3.86
CA ARG A 468 2.16 0.69 2.60
C ARG A 468 1.04 1.20 1.71
N ARG A 469 -0.14 1.49 2.26
CA ARG A 469 -1.28 2.05 1.52
C ARG A 469 -0.93 3.41 0.91
N LEU A 470 -0.28 4.29 1.66
CA LEU A 470 0.18 5.61 1.21
C LEU A 470 1.24 5.48 0.12
N GLN A 471 2.22 4.59 0.27
CA GLN A 471 3.23 4.32 -0.76
C GLN A 471 2.62 3.82 -2.07
N LEU A 472 1.67 2.89 -2.00
CA LEU A 472 0.95 2.40 -3.18
C LEU A 472 0.13 3.51 -3.83
N LYS A 473 -0.53 4.36 -3.03
CA LYS A 473 -1.25 5.55 -3.50
C LYS A 473 -0.29 6.49 -4.25
N HIS A 474 0.87 6.80 -3.70
CA HIS A 474 1.86 7.68 -4.35
C HIS A 474 2.36 7.11 -5.68
N LYS A 475 2.62 5.80 -5.75
CA LYS A 475 3.01 5.12 -7.00
C LYS A 475 1.90 5.17 -8.05
N ALA A 476 0.66 4.89 -7.66
CA ALA A 476 -0.50 4.97 -8.55
C ALA A 476 -0.71 6.40 -9.06
N GLU A 477 -0.60 7.40 -8.18
CA GLU A 477 -0.70 8.82 -8.55
C GLU A 477 0.43 9.26 -9.50
N ALA A 478 1.66 8.76 -9.33
CA ALA A 478 2.75 9.05 -10.25
C ALA A 478 2.50 8.49 -11.66
N VAL A 479 1.93 7.27 -11.76
CA VAL A 479 1.51 6.69 -13.04
C VAL A 479 0.38 7.50 -13.67
N GLU A 480 -0.61 7.90 -12.87
CA GLU A 480 -1.69 8.75 -13.36
C GLU A 480 -1.15 10.11 -13.83
N GLN A 481 -0.25 10.76 -13.10
CA GLN A 481 0.40 12.01 -13.54
C GLN A 481 1.04 11.88 -14.92
N MET A 482 1.76 10.78 -15.18
CA MET A 482 2.33 10.52 -16.51
C MET A 482 1.25 10.39 -17.57
N LYS A 483 0.20 9.59 -17.33
CA LYS A 483 -0.93 9.46 -18.27
C LYS A 483 -1.61 10.80 -18.54
N ARG A 484 -1.72 11.65 -17.53
CA ARG A 484 -2.35 12.97 -17.64
C ARG A 484 -1.52 13.91 -18.50
N ARG A 485 -0.21 13.95 -18.27
CA ARG A 485 0.73 14.72 -19.10
C ARG A 485 0.67 14.25 -20.55
N ASP A 486 0.78 12.95 -20.80
CA ASP A 486 0.75 12.41 -22.16
C ASP A 486 -0.60 12.70 -22.85
N ALA A 487 -1.70 12.67 -22.11
CA ALA A 487 -3.02 13.04 -22.64
C ALA A 487 -3.11 14.53 -23.01
N PHE A 488 -2.54 15.41 -22.19
CA PHE A 488 -2.47 16.84 -22.47
C PHE A 488 -1.58 17.11 -23.69
N GLU A 489 -0.39 16.52 -23.77
CA GLU A 489 0.52 16.64 -24.91
C GLU A 489 -0.13 16.14 -26.21
N ARG A 490 -0.85 15.01 -26.16
CA ARG A 490 -1.63 14.53 -27.31
C ARG A 490 -2.70 15.52 -27.74
N ALA A 491 -3.42 16.13 -26.80
CA ALA A 491 -4.45 17.12 -27.10
C ALA A 491 -3.84 18.40 -27.71
N GLU A 492 -2.70 18.89 -27.22
CA GLU A 492 -1.98 20.03 -27.82
C GLU A 492 -1.47 19.70 -29.23
N ALA A 493 -0.93 18.49 -29.43
CA ALA A 493 -0.47 18.04 -30.75
C ALA A 493 -1.62 17.97 -31.76
N LEU A 494 -2.79 17.45 -31.34
CA LEU A 494 -3.99 17.41 -32.19
C LEU A 494 -4.46 18.81 -32.56
N LYS A 495 -4.55 19.73 -31.60
CA LYS A 495 -4.90 21.14 -31.88
C LYS A 495 -3.97 21.77 -32.89
N ARG A 496 -2.65 21.55 -32.74
CA ARG A 496 -1.67 22.06 -33.69
C ARG A 496 -1.84 21.48 -35.09
N ILE A 497 -2.13 20.17 -35.20
CA ILE A 497 -2.42 19.53 -36.49
C ILE A 497 -3.70 20.12 -37.10
N GLU A 498 -4.75 20.34 -36.31
CA GLU A 498 -6.00 20.96 -36.77
C GLU A 498 -5.77 22.39 -37.27
N GLU A 499 -4.98 23.19 -36.55
CA GLU A 499 -4.62 24.55 -36.96
C GLU A 499 -3.79 24.54 -38.27
N GLU A 500 -2.76 23.70 -38.36
CA GLU A 500 -1.91 23.59 -39.55
C GLU A 500 -2.69 23.04 -40.77
N THR A 501 -3.61 22.09 -40.55
CA THR A 501 -4.47 21.55 -41.63
C THR A 501 -5.51 22.57 -42.08
N SER A 502 -6.13 23.34 -41.17
CA SER A 502 -7.03 24.44 -41.54
C SER A 502 -6.32 25.53 -42.34
N HIS A 503 -5.08 25.87 -41.97
CA HIS A 503 -4.25 26.81 -42.71
C HIS A 503 -3.90 26.28 -44.10
N ALA A 504 -3.52 24.99 -44.21
CA ALA A 504 -3.24 24.36 -45.50
C ALA A 504 -4.49 24.32 -46.41
N GLN A 505 -5.67 24.03 -45.85
CA GLN A 505 -6.94 24.08 -46.58
C GLN A 505 -7.25 25.49 -47.07
N ALA A 506 -7.02 26.52 -46.25
CA ALA A 506 -7.19 27.92 -46.64
C ALA A 506 -6.25 28.30 -47.81
N LEU A 507 -5.00 27.86 -47.79
CA LEU A 507 -4.05 28.08 -48.89
C LEU A 507 -4.46 27.35 -50.17
N LEU A 508 -4.95 26.12 -50.07
CA LEU A 508 -5.48 25.37 -51.22
C LEU A 508 -6.73 26.05 -51.81
N ALA A 509 -7.63 26.54 -50.95
CA ALA A 509 -8.79 27.32 -51.37
C ALA A 509 -8.38 28.59 -52.11
N GLN A 510 -7.44 29.37 -51.55
CA GLN A 510 -6.89 30.56 -52.20
C GLN A 510 -6.25 30.24 -53.56
N ARG A 511 -5.44 29.18 -53.64
CA ARG A 511 -4.85 28.71 -54.90
C ARG A 511 -5.92 28.31 -55.91
N SER A 512 -6.97 27.62 -55.48
CA SER A 512 -8.07 27.21 -56.36
C SER A 512 -8.83 28.42 -56.92
N ALA A 513 -9.06 29.45 -56.09
CA ALA A 513 -9.67 30.70 -56.50
C ALA A 513 -8.80 31.44 -57.53
N LEU A 514 -7.49 31.50 -57.33
CA LEU A 514 -6.54 32.07 -58.30
C LEU A 514 -6.53 31.30 -59.63
N GLN A 515 -6.63 29.97 -59.58
CA GLN A 515 -6.76 29.15 -60.80
C GLN A 515 -8.08 29.40 -61.53
N GLN A 516 -9.20 29.53 -60.82
CA GLN A 516 -10.49 29.89 -61.42
C GLN A 516 -10.44 31.30 -62.04
N GLN A 517 -9.85 32.27 -61.35
CA GLN A 517 -9.61 33.62 -61.90
C GLN A 517 -8.75 33.58 -63.17
N ARG A 518 -7.71 32.74 -63.22
CA ARG A 518 -6.91 32.53 -64.44
C ARG A 518 -7.71 31.92 -65.58
N ARG A 519 -8.53 30.90 -65.30
CA ARG A 519 -9.39 30.27 -66.31
C ARG A 519 -10.39 31.28 -66.86
N GLN A 520 -11.03 32.06 -65.99
CA GLN A 520 -11.96 33.11 -66.39
C GLN A 520 -11.26 34.18 -67.23
N ALA A 521 -10.12 34.69 -66.78
CA ALA A 521 -9.34 35.69 -67.53
C ALA A 521 -8.90 35.18 -68.91
N ASN A 522 -8.50 33.90 -69.02
CA ASN A 522 -8.17 33.29 -70.32
C ASN A 522 -9.39 33.10 -71.22
N LEU A 523 -10.54 32.74 -70.65
CA LEU A 523 -11.80 32.62 -71.38
C LEU A 523 -12.26 34.00 -71.90
N ASP A 524 -12.24 35.02 -71.04
CA ASP A 524 -12.54 36.41 -71.40
C ASP A 524 -11.59 36.90 -72.50
N LEU A 525 -10.30 36.58 -72.40
CA LEU A 525 -9.32 36.89 -73.44
C LEU A 525 -9.61 36.17 -74.76
N SER A 526 -9.98 34.89 -74.71
CA SER A 526 -10.37 34.12 -75.91
C SER A 526 -11.56 34.75 -76.61
N VAL A 527 -12.58 35.15 -75.83
CA VAL A 527 -13.75 35.88 -76.33
C VAL A 527 -13.34 37.23 -76.93
N GLN A 528 -12.44 37.98 -76.28
CA GLN A 528 -11.91 39.23 -76.84
C GLN A 528 -11.17 39.01 -78.16
N ARG A 529 -10.33 37.97 -78.26
CA ARG A 529 -9.62 37.61 -79.51
C ARG A 529 -10.60 37.25 -80.63
N GLN A 530 -11.64 36.48 -80.33
CA GLN A 530 -12.69 36.15 -81.29
C GLN A 530 -13.44 37.41 -81.75
N ARG A 531 -13.83 38.31 -80.85
CA ARG A 531 -14.46 39.60 -81.20
C ARG A 531 -13.58 40.46 -82.09
N VAL A 532 -12.29 40.57 -81.79
CA VAL A 532 -11.32 41.29 -82.63
C VAL A 532 -11.22 40.63 -84.01
N ALA A 533 -11.07 39.31 -84.07
CA ALA A 533 -11.02 38.57 -85.33
C ALA A 533 -12.31 38.74 -86.16
N GLU A 534 -13.49 38.67 -85.54
CA GLU A 534 -14.77 38.93 -86.19
C GLU A 534 -14.90 40.38 -86.69
N SER A 535 -14.47 41.36 -85.89
CA SER A 535 -14.49 42.78 -86.29
C SER A 535 -13.53 43.05 -87.46
N MET A 536 -12.34 42.44 -87.46
CA MET A 536 -11.38 42.50 -88.56
C MET A 536 -11.94 41.83 -89.81
N SER A 537 -12.59 40.67 -89.67
CA SER A 537 -13.24 39.97 -90.79
C SER A 537 -14.35 40.81 -91.41
N LYS A 538 -15.20 41.45 -90.59
CA LYS A 538 -16.24 42.40 -91.06
C LYS A 538 -15.62 43.60 -91.78
N LEU A 539 -14.56 44.20 -91.24
CA LEU A 539 -13.86 45.34 -91.86
C LEU A 539 -13.22 44.97 -93.21
N LEU A 540 -12.59 43.79 -93.29
CA LEU A 540 -12.04 43.23 -94.54
C LEU A 540 -13.14 43.00 -95.58
N SER A 541 -14.27 42.43 -95.19
CA SER A 541 -15.40 42.18 -96.10
C SER A 541 -16.08 43.46 -96.59
N SER A 542 -16.01 44.55 -95.81
CA SER A 542 -16.61 45.85 -96.14
C SER A 542 -15.72 46.77 -96.97
N GLY A 543 -14.49 46.36 -97.31
CA GLY A 543 -13.52 47.18 -98.04
C GLY A 543 -13.00 48.41 -97.27
N GLY A 544 -13.42 48.62 -96.01
CA GLY A 544 -13.04 49.77 -95.19
C GLY A 544 -11.63 49.69 -94.58
N TRP A 545 -10.89 48.61 -94.85
CA TRP A 545 -9.61 48.32 -94.23
C TRP A 545 -8.51 49.32 -94.61
N GLU A 546 -8.49 49.75 -95.86
CA GLU A 546 -7.54 50.78 -96.34
C GLU A 546 -7.80 52.15 -95.71
N ARG A 547 -9.08 52.47 -95.43
CA ARG A 547 -9.47 53.74 -94.80
C ARG A 547 -9.11 53.80 -93.32
N ALA A 548 -9.20 52.66 -92.62
CA ALA A 548 -8.87 52.54 -91.20
C ALA A 548 -7.34 52.55 -90.95
N LEU A 549 -6.56 51.97 -91.86
CA LEU A 549 -5.08 52.01 -91.82
C LEU A 549 -4.53 53.43 -92.02
N ALA A 550 -5.16 54.23 -92.89
CA ALA A 550 -4.76 55.62 -93.15
C ALA A 550 -4.98 56.58 -91.97
N GLN A 551 -5.84 56.22 -91.00
CA GLN A 551 -6.17 57.07 -89.84
C GLN A 551 -5.42 56.67 -88.55
N GLY A 552 -4.51 55.69 -88.62
CA GLY A 552 -3.80 55.18 -87.44
C GLY A 552 -4.72 54.31 -86.58
N LEU A 553 -4.81 53.03 -86.94
CA LEU A 553 -5.66 52.04 -86.27
C LEU A 553 -5.25 51.85 -84.79
N ASP A 554 -6.02 52.44 -83.89
CA ASP A 554 -5.94 52.16 -82.45
C ASP A 554 -6.75 50.89 -82.15
N VAL A 555 -6.06 49.79 -81.84
CA VAL A 555 -6.64 48.49 -81.50
C VAL A 555 -7.63 48.59 -80.32
N SER A 556 -7.48 49.60 -79.46
CA SER A 556 -8.39 49.83 -78.34
C SER A 556 -9.76 50.39 -78.76
N SER A 557 -9.90 50.91 -79.99
CA SER A 557 -11.18 51.34 -80.57
C SER A 557 -12.04 50.19 -81.09
N LEU A 558 -11.44 49.05 -81.45
CA LEU A 558 -12.13 47.83 -81.89
C LEU A 558 -12.76 47.05 -80.73
N LEU A 559 -12.29 47.31 -79.50
CA LEU A 559 -12.79 46.70 -78.26
C LEU A 559 -13.87 47.54 -77.56
N ARG A 560 -14.10 48.80 -77.99
CA ARG A 560 -15.11 49.73 -77.44
C ARG A 560 -16.29 49.93 -78.40
N LYS A 561 -17.06 48.89 -78.68
CA LYS A 561 -18.46 49.02 -79.13
C LYS A 561 -19.31 47.87 -78.60
#